data_AF-A0A8T5TZM8-F1
#
_entry.id   AF-A0A8T5TZM8-F1
#
_cell.length_a   1.000
_cell.length_b   1.000
_cell.length_c   1.000
_cell.angle_alpha   90.00
_cell.angle_beta   90.00
_cell.angle_gamma   90.00
#
_symmetry.space_group_name_H-M   'P 1'
#
loop_
_entity.id
_entity.type
_entity.pdbx_description
1 polymer ?
#
loop_
_entity_poly.entity_id
_entity_poly.type
_entity_poly.pdbx_seq_one_letter_code
_entity_poly.pdbx_strand_id
1 'polypeptide(L)'
;EDPLANVMKETGTLAHMDNYVSMGDVPIKNYSLSRWPGTKKIGYYALQEKYKIKHYACFNCPVACRAFINFEGQMVAWPEYETLGMMGALLMVDDLDVLIKWNGILNDLGIDTISLGSTIGAFLEATERKLIDLDLKEIGFNPDPENPSEYQIWGAITAIEKIFRMIAMREGVGDDLAEGVRIFCRKRNLPADLETHGKGLEVPAHEPRCNNMTALDYATSSRGAYHCYEPMHLSSMANQKIDIGLDEKVERFGTDDVVNAVVKIQDSSEAYSACGGCIFGFWYVNQIIPWVQSLNAITGRSYTVKSWVQAGERIFNLKRKFNIDCGINKKDDTLGPRFFNPLSKGGTKQNIPPLDELLPKYYDLRGWDSEGTPP
;
A
#
# COMPACT_ATOMS: atom_id res chain seq x y z
N GLU A 1 -11.99 5.75 -25.39
CA GLU A 1 -10.91 4.98 -24.75
C GLU A 1 -10.24 5.90 -23.74
N ASP A 2 -10.00 5.41 -22.53
CA ASP A 2 -9.39 6.20 -21.45
C ASP A 2 -7.85 6.00 -21.47
N PRO A 3 -7.04 7.07 -21.44
CA PRO A 3 -5.58 6.95 -21.47
C PRO A 3 -4.98 6.16 -20.30
N LEU A 4 -5.53 6.29 -19.09
CA LEU A 4 -5.05 5.54 -17.92
C LEU A 4 -5.38 4.06 -18.05
N ALA A 5 -6.57 3.73 -18.56
CA ALA A 5 -6.93 2.35 -18.85
C ALA A 5 -5.97 1.70 -19.88
N ASN A 6 -5.51 2.45 -20.88
CA ASN A 6 -4.53 1.97 -21.85
C ASN A 6 -3.14 1.76 -21.24
N VAL A 7 -2.66 2.70 -20.40
CA VAL A 7 -1.40 2.54 -19.67
C VAL A 7 -1.43 1.28 -18.80
N MET A 8 -2.55 1.06 -18.10
CA MET A 8 -2.70 -0.07 -17.19
C MET A 8 -2.91 -1.40 -17.92
N LYS A 9 -3.47 -1.37 -19.13
CA LYS A 9 -3.51 -2.53 -20.02
C LYS A 9 -2.12 -2.97 -20.45
N GLU A 10 -1.23 -2.02 -20.76
CA GLU A 10 0.13 -2.31 -21.24
C GLU A 10 1.08 -2.65 -20.09
N THR A 11 1.03 -1.88 -19.01
CA THR A 11 2.06 -1.93 -17.96
C THR A 11 1.60 -2.59 -16.67
N GLY A 12 0.29 -2.86 -16.54
CA GLY A 12 -0.30 -3.25 -15.27
C GLY A 12 -0.02 -2.20 -14.20
N THR A 13 0.09 -2.64 -12.96
CA THR A 13 0.47 -1.73 -11.85
C THR A 13 1.97 -1.40 -11.86
N LEU A 14 2.81 -2.14 -12.58
CA LEU A 14 4.27 -2.04 -12.46
C LEU A 14 4.81 -0.67 -12.89
N ALA A 15 4.11 0.06 -13.76
CA ALA A 15 4.47 1.43 -14.11
C ALA A 15 4.52 2.37 -12.89
N HIS A 16 3.85 2.03 -11.78
CA HIS A 16 3.98 2.78 -10.54
C HIS A 16 5.40 2.75 -9.99
N MET A 17 6.13 1.63 -10.11
CA MET A 17 7.54 1.57 -9.71
C MET A 17 8.38 2.58 -10.48
N ASP A 18 8.17 2.71 -11.78
CA ASP A 18 8.96 3.61 -12.63
C ASP A 18 8.61 5.08 -12.40
N ASN A 19 7.34 5.39 -12.11
CA ASN A 19 6.85 6.76 -11.98
C ASN A 19 7.01 7.32 -10.55
N TYR A 20 6.76 6.50 -9.53
CA TYR A 20 6.54 6.96 -8.15
C TYR A 20 7.85 7.18 -7.40
N VAL A 21 8.95 6.56 -7.85
CA VAL A 21 10.31 6.76 -7.30
C VAL A 21 10.72 8.23 -7.32
N SER A 22 10.41 8.95 -8.40
CA SER A 22 10.80 10.35 -8.55
C SER A 22 10.12 11.27 -7.53
N MET A 23 8.88 10.93 -7.17
CA MET A 23 8.05 11.64 -6.19
C MET A 23 8.44 11.32 -4.74
N GLY A 24 9.21 10.24 -4.53
CA GLY A 24 9.59 9.74 -3.21
C GLY A 24 8.50 8.90 -2.55
N ASP A 25 7.59 8.34 -3.34
CA ASP A 25 6.45 7.54 -2.86
C ASP A 25 6.80 6.07 -2.65
N VAL A 26 7.70 5.49 -3.48
CA VAL A 26 8.17 4.11 -3.30
C VAL A 26 8.99 3.99 -2.01
N PRO A 27 8.65 3.06 -1.11
CA PRO A 27 9.39 2.91 0.13
C PRO A 27 10.68 2.14 -0.08
N ILE A 28 11.75 2.59 0.58
CA ILE A 28 13.09 2.04 0.40
C ILE A 28 13.72 1.83 1.77
N LYS A 29 14.30 0.64 1.98
CA LYS A 29 15.00 0.26 3.21
C LYS A 29 14.13 0.52 4.46
N ASN A 30 13.00 -0.16 4.56
CA ASN A 30 12.00 0.06 5.62
C ASN A 30 11.61 1.55 5.80
N TYR A 31 11.29 2.25 4.70
CA TYR A 31 10.95 3.68 4.69
C TYR A 31 12.03 4.63 5.27
N SER A 32 13.28 4.18 5.43
CA SER A 32 14.38 5.00 5.97
C SER A 32 15.12 5.79 4.88
N LEU A 33 14.97 5.39 3.62
CA LEU A 33 15.60 6.02 2.48
C LEU A 33 14.57 6.56 1.48
N SER A 34 14.97 7.59 0.75
CA SER A 34 14.11 8.24 -0.26
C SER A 34 14.48 7.88 -1.70
N ARG A 35 15.66 7.32 -1.93
CA ARG A 35 16.23 7.04 -3.27
C ARG A 35 17.18 5.86 -3.19
N TRP A 36 17.11 4.97 -4.18
CA TRP A 36 18.03 3.86 -4.35
C TRP A 36 18.07 3.47 -5.84
N PRO A 37 19.26 3.35 -6.47
CA PRO A 37 19.36 3.01 -7.88
C PRO A 37 18.73 1.67 -8.27
N GLY A 38 18.62 0.72 -7.34
CA GLY A 38 18.06 -0.60 -7.57
C GLY A 38 16.58 -0.60 -8.02
N THR A 39 15.82 0.45 -7.70
CA THR A 39 14.40 0.55 -8.13
C THR A 39 14.25 0.54 -9.66
N LYS A 40 15.28 0.98 -10.40
CA LYS A 40 15.29 0.94 -11.88
C LYS A 40 15.34 -0.48 -12.46
N LYS A 41 15.77 -1.47 -11.68
CA LYS A 41 15.93 -2.86 -12.15
C LYS A 41 14.69 -3.72 -11.91
N ILE A 42 13.70 -3.18 -11.21
CA ILE A 42 12.53 -3.95 -10.75
C ILE A 42 11.20 -3.34 -11.20
N GLY A 43 11.23 -2.35 -12.09
CA GLY A 43 10.03 -1.74 -12.67
C GLY A 43 9.51 -2.46 -13.92
N TYR A 44 8.49 -1.88 -14.56
CA TYR A 44 7.89 -2.41 -15.79
C TYR A 44 8.92 -2.50 -16.91
N TYR A 45 9.74 -1.45 -17.11
CA TYR A 45 10.72 -1.42 -18.20
C TYR A 45 11.74 -2.56 -18.09
N ALA A 46 12.25 -2.81 -16.88
CA ALA A 46 13.17 -3.93 -16.63
C ALA A 46 12.51 -5.29 -16.90
N LEU A 47 11.24 -5.46 -16.55
CA LEU A 47 10.49 -6.69 -16.81
C LEU A 47 10.23 -6.90 -18.31
N GLN A 48 9.80 -5.87 -19.02
CA GLN A 48 9.52 -5.92 -20.45
C GLN A 48 10.77 -6.22 -21.29
N GLU A 49 11.93 -5.69 -20.88
CA GLU A 49 13.20 -5.97 -21.55
C GLU A 49 13.59 -7.46 -21.48
N LYS A 50 13.23 -8.13 -20.38
CA LYS A 50 13.66 -9.50 -20.10
C LYS A 50 12.64 -10.56 -20.50
N TYR A 51 11.35 -10.26 -20.42
CA TYR A 51 10.29 -11.25 -20.56
C TYR A 51 9.27 -10.90 -21.63
N LYS A 52 8.80 -11.93 -22.33
CA LYS A 52 7.62 -11.81 -23.18
C LYS A 52 6.36 -11.81 -22.33
N ILE A 53 5.69 -10.67 -22.30
CA ILE A 53 4.46 -10.44 -21.54
C ILE A 53 3.25 -10.92 -22.34
N LYS A 54 2.36 -11.66 -21.67
CA LYS A 54 1.05 -12.05 -22.19
C LYS A 54 -0.05 -11.57 -21.26
N HIS A 55 -0.78 -10.54 -21.68
CA HIS A 55 -1.88 -9.97 -20.91
C HIS A 55 -3.06 -10.92 -20.76
N TYR A 56 -3.74 -10.79 -19.62
CA TYR A 56 -4.92 -11.54 -19.26
C TYR A 56 -5.91 -10.64 -18.51
N ALA A 57 -7.19 -10.89 -18.72
CA ALA A 57 -8.27 -10.12 -18.11
C ALA A 57 -8.96 -10.90 -16.99
N CYS A 58 -9.31 -10.20 -15.92
CA CYS A 58 -10.34 -10.68 -15.00
C CYS A 58 -11.67 -10.87 -15.74
N PHE A 59 -12.61 -11.58 -15.11
CA PHE A 59 -13.93 -11.82 -15.67
C PHE A 59 -14.58 -10.51 -16.17
N ASN A 60 -14.96 -10.49 -17.45
CA ASN A 60 -15.62 -9.37 -18.13
C ASN A 60 -14.88 -8.01 -18.06
N CYS A 61 -13.57 -8.02 -17.77
CA CYS A 61 -12.78 -6.79 -17.64
C CYS A 61 -12.19 -6.37 -19.00
N PRO A 62 -12.46 -5.14 -19.48
CA PRO A 62 -11.91 -4.65 -20.76
C PRO A 62 -10.46 -4.15 -20.65
N VAL A 63 -9.94 -3.96 -19.43
CA VAL A 63 -8.61 -3.36 -19.19
C VAL A 63 -7.50 -4.41 -19.36
N ALA A 64 -7.68 -5.62 -18.84
CA ALA A 64 -6.66 -6.68 -18.89
C ALA A 64 -5.31 -6.30 -18.27
N CYS A 65 -5.34 -5.67 -17.09
CA CYS A 65 -4.12 -5.19 -16.40
C CYS A 65 -3.23 -6.29 -15.82
N ARG A 66 -3.68 -7.56 -15.81
CA ARG A 66 -2.87 -8.69 -15.35
C ARG A 66 -2.05 -9.23 -16.51
N ALA A 67 -0.90 -9.83 -16.21
CA ALA A 67 -0.15 -10.55 -17.21
C ALA A 67 0.55 -11.79 -16.66
N PHE A 68 0.87 -12.68 -17.59
CA PHE A 68 1.77 -13.79 -17.37
C PHE A 68 3.06 -13.58 -18.15
N ILE A 69 4.16 -14.09 -17.61
CA ILE A 69 5.46 -14.14 -18.25
C ILE A 69 5.95 -15.59 -18.34
N ASN A 70 6.81 -15.88 -19.32
CA ASN A 70 7.51 -17.16 -19.38
C ASN A 70 8.80 -17.07 -18.55
N PHE A 71 8.79 -17.68 -17.37
CA PHE A 71 9.92 -17.76 -16.46
C PHE A 71 10.38 -19.21 -16.36
N GLU A 72 11.63 -19.49 -16.75
CA GLU A 72 12.22 -20.84 -16.73
C GLU A 72 11.38 -21.92 -17.46
N GLY A 73 10.69 -21.54 -18.53
CA GLY A 73 9.85 -22.45 -19.32
C GLY A 73 8.43 -22.62 -18.76
N GLN A 74 8.09 -21.96 -17.66
CA GLN A 74 6.77 -21.97 -17.04
C GLN A 74 6.06 -20.64 -17.21
N MET A 75 4.75 -20.67 -17.43
CA MET A 75 3.93 -19.45 -17.43
C MET A 75 3.60 -19.09 -15.98
N VAL A 76 4.18 -18.00 -15.48
CA VAL A 76 3.94 -17.50 -14.11
C VAL A 76 3.25 -16.15 -14.16
N ALA A 77 2.41 -15.87 -13.18
CA ALA A 77 1.84 -14.53 -13.02
C ALA A 77 2.97 -13.55 -12.73
N TRP A 78 2.98 -12.40 -13.43
CA TRP A 78 3.93 -11.36 -13.08
C TRP A 78 3.62 -10.77 -11.69
N PRO A 79 4.60 -10.18 -11.00
CA PRO A 79 4.34 -9.50 -9.73
C PRO A 79 3.59 -8.18 -9.95
N GLU A 80 2.73 -7.81 -9.00
CA GLU A 80 2.13 -6.46 -8.96
C GLU A 80 3.11 -5.46 -8.31
N TYR A 81 2.85 -4.16 -8.49
CA TYR A 81 3.65 -3.07 -7.92
C TYR A 81 3.93 -3.23 -6.43
N GLU A 82 2.89 -3.52 -5.64
CA GLU A 82 2.99 -3.69 -4.19
C GLU A 82 4.01 -4.78 -3.83
N THR A 83 4.01 -5.90 -4.54
CA THR A 83 4.99 -6.97 -4.34
C THR A 83 6.41 -6.48 -4.65
N LEU A 84 6.62 -5.74 -5.75
CA LEU A 84 7.94 -5.22 -6.10
C LEU A 84 8.42 -4.11 -5.16
N GLY A 85 7.51 -3.27 -4.68
CA GLY A 85 7.78 -2.25 -3.67
C GLY A 85 8.17 -2.87 -2.34
N MET A 86 7.35 -3.80 -1.84
CA MET A 86 7.46 -4.34 -0.47
C MET A 86 8.48 -5.47 -0.34
N MET A 87 8.68 -6.30 -1.38
CA MET A 87 9.70 -7.37 -1.36
C MET A 87 11.01 -6.97 -2.05
N GLY A 88 10.98 -5.95 -2.91
CA GLY A 88 12.15 -5.41 -3.60
C GLY A 88 12.71 -4.18 -2.90
N ALA A 89 12.17 -3.00 -3.24
CA ALA A 89 12.69 -1.70 -2.80
C ALA A 89 12.78 -1.56 -1.28
N LEU A 90 11.76 -2.00 -0.54
CA LEU A 90 11.72 -1.93 0.92
C LEU A 90 12.80 -2.79 1.58
N LEU A 91 13.15 -3.94 0.98
CA LEU A 91 14.13 -4.90 1.49
C LEU A 91 15.52 -4.77 0.83
N MET A 92 15.67 -3.83 -0.11
CA MET A 92 16.88 -3.60 -0.91
C MET A 92 17.26 -4.80 -1.80
N VAL A 93 16.27 -5.48 -2.39
CA VAL A 93 16.46 -6.57 -3.37
C VAL A 93 16.16 -6.04 -4.77
N ASP A 94 17.17 -5.98 -5.65
CA ASP A 94 17.05 -5.49 -7.03
C ASP A 94 17.21 -6.58 -8.10
N ASP A 95 17.18 -7.85 -7.69
CA ASP A 95 17.15 -9.00 -8.59
C ASP A 95 15.70 -9.34 -8.95
N LEU A 96 15.31 -8.98 -10.17
CA LEU A 96 13.95 -9.18 -10.67
C LEU A 96 13.56 -10.67 -10.77
N ASP A 97 14.50 -11.58 -11.02
CA ASP A 97 14.20 -13.01 -11.15
C ASP A 97 13.85 -13.61 -9.80
N VAL A 98 14.61 -13.19 -8.79
CA VAL A 98 14.33 -13.52 -7.39
C VAL A 98 12.95 -13.00 -6.99
N LEU A 99 12.60 -11.76 -7.35
CA LEU A 99 11.28 -11.20 -7.04
C LEU A 99 10.13 -11.92 -7.76
N ILE A 100 10.32 -12.33 -9.02
CA ILE A 100 9.35 -13.14 -9.77
C ILE A 100 9.18 -14.51 -9.11
N LYS A 101 10.27 -15.16 -8.73
CA LYS A 101 10.24 -16.44 -8.00
C LYS A 101 9.53 -16.30 -6.66
N TRP A 102 9.83 -15.26 -5.90
CA TRP A 102 9.17 -14.98 -4.62
C TRP A 102 7.68 -14.72 -4.78
N ASN A 103 7.26 -14.00 -5.82
CA ASN A 103 5.84 -13.82 -6.13
C ASN A 103 5.11 -15.17 -6.29
N GLY A 104 5.73 -16.14 -6.98
CA GLY A 104 5.19 -17.50 -7.07
C GLY A 104 5.09 -18.20 -5.71
N ILE A 105 6.19 -18.24 -4.95
CA ILE A 105 6.26 -18.88 -3.63
C ILE A 105 5.20 -18.30 -2.68
N LEU A 106 5.08 -16.98 -2.63
CA LEU A 106 4.18 -16.30 -1.69
C LEU A 106 2.71 -16.47 -2.07
N ASN A 107 2.40 -16.53 -3.37
CA ASN A 107 1.07 -16.88 -3.85
C ASN A 107 0.69 -18.32 -3.45
N ASP A 108 1.62 -19.28 -3.59
CA ASP A 108 1.38 -20.68 -3.21
C ASP A 108 1.24 -20.85 -1.68
N LEU A 109 1.98 -20.07 -0.90
CA LEU A 109 1.86 -20.04 0.56
C LEU A 109 0.63 -19.26 1.06
N GLY A 110 0.00 -18.46 0.19
CA GLY A 110 -1.14 -17.62 0.56
C GLY A 110 -0.80 -16.47 1.51
N ILE A 111 0.39 -15.88 1.36
CA ILE A 111 0.90 -14.81 2.24
C ILE A 111 0.79 -13.45 1.54
N ASP A 112 0.28 -12.45 2.26
CA ASP A 112 0.25 -11.06 1.79
C ASP A 112 1.66 -10.47 1.69
N THR A 113 2.05 -10.05 0.49
CA THR A 113 3.38 -9.51 0.19
C THR A 113 3.63 -8.16 0.85
N ILE A 114 2.57 -7.39 1.13
CA ILE A 114 2.68 -6.09 1.81
C ILE A 114 3.05 -6.28 3.27
N SER A 115 2.20 -7.00 4.01
CA SER A 115 2.41 -7.25 5.43
C SER A 115 3.70 -8.02 5.68
N LEU A 116 4.02 -9.00 4.83
CA LEU A 116 5.28 -9.73 4.88
C LEU A 116 6.48 -8.81 4.67
N GLY A 117 6.48 -7.99 3.61
CA GLY A 117 7.58 -7.10 3.29
C GLY A 117 7.86 -6.10 4.42
N SER A 118 6.82 -5.47 4.97
CA SER A 118 6.96 -4.55 6.10
C SER A 118 7.47 -5.25 7.37
N THR A 119 6.95 -6.45 7.68
CA THR A 119 7.42 -7.23 8.84
C THR A 119 8.88 -7.66 8.70
N ILE A 120 9.29 -8.14 7.52
CA ILE A 120 10.69 -8.46 7.23
C ILE A 120 11.54 -7.20 7.26
N GLY A 121 11.06 -6.07 6.74
CA GLY A 121 11.76 -4.78 6.78
C GLY A 121 12.10 -4.36 8.21
N ALA A 122 11.14 -4.45 9.13
CA ALA A 122 11.37 -4.20 10.55
C ALA A 122 12.34 -5.20 11.19
N PHE A 123 12.25 -6.48 10.82
CA PHE A 123 13.18 -7.52 11.27
C PHE A 123 14.62 -7.28 10.80
N LEU A 124 14.82 -6.94 9.53
CA LEU A 124 16.13 -6.61 8.97
C LEU A 124 16.71 -5.37 9.65
N GLU A 125 15.93 -4.31 9.84
CA GLU A 125 16.40 -3.12 10.53
C GLU A 125 16.73 -3.38 12.02
N ALA A 126 15.91 -4.19 12.71
CA ALA A 126 16.21 -4.61 14.07
C ALA A 126 17.51 -5.42 14.15
N THR A 127 17.77 -6.27 13.15
CA THR A 127 19.00 -7.05 13.02
C THR A 127 20.22 -6.14 12.77
N GLU A 128 20.11 -5.21 11.82
CA GLU A 128 21.16 -4.21 11.51
C GLU A 128 21.52 -3.38 12.74
N ARG A 129 20.50 -2.99 13.53
CA ARG A 129 20.64 -2.24 14.79
C ARG A 129 21.06 -3.12 15.98
N LYS A 130 21.26 -4.43 15.80
CA LYS A 130 21.63 -5.40 16.84
C LYS A 130 20.66 -5.41 18.03
N LEU A 131 19.37 -5.26 17.74
CA LEU A 131 18.29 -5.21 18.74
C LEU A 131 17.69 -6.59 19.05
N ILE A 132 18.00 -7.58 18.23
CA ILE A 132 17.58 -8.97 18.41
C ILE A 132 18.81 -9.86 18.44
N ASP A 133 18.81 -10.82 19.36
CA ASP A 133 19.85 -11.84 19.49
C ASP A 133 19.38 -13.12 18.83
N LEU A 134 19.99 -13.47 17.69
CA LEU A 134 19.64 -14.62 16.85
C LEU A 134 20.90 -15.16 16.17
N ASP A 135 20.94 -16.47 15.93
CA ASP A 135 21.95 -17.06 15.04
C ASP A 135 21.59 -16.76 13.58
N LEU A 136 22.16 -15.67 13.06
CA LEU A 136 21.92 -15.23 11.68
C LEU A 136 22.40 -16.25 10.65
N LYS A 137 23.43 -17.05 10.96
CA LYS A 137 23.90 -18.11 10.07
C LYS A 137 22.86 -19.22 9.97
N GLU A 138 22.22 -19.58 11.07
CA GLU A 138 21.11 -20.56 11.05
C GLU A 138 19.95 -20.06 10.20
N ILE A 139 19.65 -18.76 10.21
CA ILE A 139 18.58 -18.15 9.38
C ILE A 139 19.00 -17.99 7.91
N GLY A 140 20.27 -18.24 7.57
CA GLY A 140 20.77 -18.23 6.19
C GLY A 140 21.31 -16.88 5.73
N PHE A 141 21.67 -16.00 6.66
CA PHE A 141 22.43 -14.80 6.34
C PHE A 141 23.87 -15.16 5.94
N ASN A 142 24.35 -14.52 4.87
CA ASN A 142 25.71 -14.69 4.37
C ASN A 142 26.61 -13.53 4.84
N PRO A 143 27.94 -13.73 4.90
CA PRO A 143 28.88 -12.63 5.14
C PRO A 143 28.70 -11.51 4.12
N ASP A 144 28.87 -10.26 4.56
CA ASP A 144 28.77 -9.10 3.68
C ASP A 144 29.91 -9.12 2.64
N PRO A 145 29.62 -8.95 1.33
CA PRO A 145 30.64 -8.96 0.29
C PRO A 145 31.70 -7.87 0.43
N GLU A 146 31.33 -6.70 0.97
CA GLU A 146 32.22 -5.56 1.19
C GLU A 146 32.89 -5.63 2.57
N ASN A 147 32.21 -6.23 3.56
CA ASN A 147 32.74 -6.45 4.90
C ASN A 147 32.51 -7.90 5.41
N PRO A 148 33.37 -8.88 5.07
CA PRO A 148 33.17 -10.29 5.43
C PRO A 148 33.15 -10.60 6.94
N SER A 149 33.45 -9.62 7.81
CA SER A 149 33.32 -9.74 9.26
C SER A 149 31.91 -9.50 9.79
N GLU A 150 31.02 -8.97 8.96
CA GLU A 150 29.61 -8.73 9.25
C GLU A 150 28.72 -9.55 8.30
N TYR A 151 27.42 -9.60 8.57
CA TYR A 151 26.44 -10.25 7.69
C TYR A 151 25.82 -9.23 6.74
N GLN A 152 25.55 -9.64 5.49
CA GLN A 152 24.73 -8.86 4.57
C GLN A 152 23.29 -8.88 5.07
N ILE A 153 22.81 -7.80 5.70
CA ILE A 153 21.45 -7.75 6.26
C ILE A 153 20.42 -7.35 5.21
N TRP A 154 20.67 -6.25 4.48
CA TRP A 154 19.78 -5.75 3.44
C TRP A 154 20.09 -6.41 2.09
N GLY A 155 19.06 -6.78 1.34
CA GLY A 155 19.23 -7.59 0.12
C GLY A 155 19.61 -9.04 0.40
N ALA A 156 19.41 -9.56 1.61
CA ALA A 156 19.79 -10.91 2.04
C ALA A 156 18.88 -12.00 1.46
N ILE A 157 18.97 -12.25 0.15
CA ILE A 157 18.07 -13.12 -0.62
C ILE A 157 17.85 -14.50 0.04
N THR A 158 18.93 -15.20 0.40
CA THR A 158 18.84 -16.55 0.99
C THR A 158 18.10 -16.55 2.33
N ALA A 159 18.38 -15.57 3.18
CA ALA A 159 17.75 -15.45 4.49
C ALA A 159 16.26 -15.09 4.36
N ILE A 160 15.96 -14.08 3.54
CA ILE A 160 14.59 -13.62 3.29
C ILE A 160 13.72 -14.76 2.74
N GLU A 161 14.20 -15.50 1.74
CA GLU A 161 13.47 -16.64 1.17
C GLU A 161 13.24 -17.75 2.21
N LYS A 162 14.24 -18.04 3.07
CA LYS A 162 14.09 -19.02 4.16
C LYS A 162 13.05 -18.58 5.18
N ILE A 163 12.99 -17.29 5.50
CA ILE A 163 12.03 -16.70 6.44
C ILE A 163 10.59 -16.93 5.98
N PHE A 164 10.30 -16.96 4.67
CA PHE A 164 8.94 -17.22 4.17
C PHE A 164 8.40 -18.56 4.68
N ARG A 165 9.20 -19.63 4.57
CA ARG A 165 8.83 -20.95 5.08
C ARG A 165 8.75 -20.95 6.61
N MET A 166 9.68 -20.27 7.29
CA MET A 166 9.65 -20.17 8.75
C MET A 166 8.37 -19.50 9.25
N ILE A 167 7.89 -18.45 8.57
CA ILE A 167 6.62 -17.79 8.88
C ILE A 167 5.44 -18.73 8.60
N ALA A 168 5.38 -19.31 7.40
CA ALA A 168 4.30 -20.21 7.01
C ALA A 168 4.14 -21.41 7.96
N MET A 169 5.27 -21.94 8.45
CA MET A 169 5.32 -23.10 9.35
C MET A 169 5.40 -22.73 10.83
N ARG A 170 5.47 -21.43 11.17
CA ARG A 170 5.70 -20.92 12.54
C ARG A 170 6.92 -21.57 13.22
N GLU A 171 8.03 -21.64 12.50
CA GLU A 171 9.30 -22.23 12.97
C GLU A 171 10.27 -21.13 13.44
N GLY A 172 10.81 -21.27 14.67
CA GLY A 172 11.83 -20.36 15.20
C GLY A 172 11.36 -18.90 15.27
N VAL A 173 12.16 -17.96 14.73
CA VAL A 173 11.76 -16.54 14.65
C VAL A 173 10.53 -16.33 13.74
N GLY A 174 10.22 -17.28 12.86
CA GLY A 174 9.05 -17.23 12.00
C GLY A 174 7.72 -17.18 12.76
N ASP A 175 7.64 -17.77 13.96
CA ASP A 175 6.42 -17.69 14.78
C ASP A 175 6.14 -16.25 15.27
N ASP A 176 7.18 -15.50 15.61
CA ASP A 176 7.02 -14.10 16.00
C ASP A 176 6.72 -13.19 14.80
N LEU A 177 7.38 -13.44 13.67
CA LEU A 177 7.15 -12.69 12.43
C LEU A 177 5.77 -12.97 11.82
N ALA A 178 5.19 -14.15 12.05
CA ALA A 178 3.84 -14.49 11.59
C ALA A 178 2.73 -13.63 12.23
N GLU A 179 3.03 -12.89 13.30
CA GLU A 179 2.06 -12.03 13.99
C GLU A 179 2.00 -10.60 13.42
N GLY A 180 2.79 -10.27 12.40
CA GLY A 180 2.87 -8.95 11.80
C GLY A 180 3.72 -7.94 12.59
N VAL A 181 3.99 -6.78 11.98
CA VAL A 181 4.99 -5.81 12.45
C VAL A 181 4.68 -5.30 13.85
N ARG A 182 3.41 -4.99 14.13
CA ARG A 182 2.98 -4.44 15.42
C ARG A 182 3.24 -5.41 16.57
N ILE A 183 2.84 -6.67 16.41
CA ILE A 183 2.98 -7.67 17.48
C ILE A 183 4.44 -8.11 17.59
N PHE A 184 5.13 -8.31 16.46
CA PHE A 184 6.56 -8.61 16.44
C PHE A 184 7.37 -7.56 17.21
N CYS A 185 7.20 -6.27 16.89
CA CYS A 185 7.90 -5.19 17.58
C CYS A 185 7.62 -5.17 19.08
N ARG A 186 6.36 -5.35 19.49
CA ARG A 186 5.98 -5.37 20.91
C ARG A 186 6.55 -6.58 21.64
N LYS A 187 6.43 -7.79 21.09
CA LYS A 187 6.97 -9.03 21.66
C LYS A 187 8.47 -8.94 21.90
N ARG A 188 9.19 -8.33 20.96
CA ARG A 188 10.66 -8.18 21.00
C ARG A 188 11.13 -6.90 21.68
N ASN A 189 10.22 -6.11 22.26
CA ASN A 189 10.50 -4.80 22.88
C ASN A 189 11.32 -3.86 21.97
N LEU A 190 10.98 -3.85 20.69
CA LEU A 190 11.66 -3.05 19.69
C LEU A 190 11.23 -1.58 19.76
N PRO A 191 12.10 -0.64 19.37
CA PRO A 191 11.78 0.77 19.26
C PRO A 191 10.55 1.04 18.38
N ALA A 192 9.70 1.98 18.80
CA ALA A 192 8.43 2.27 18.15
C ALA A 192 8.57 2.80 16.71
N ASP A 193 9.73 3.31 16.31
CA ASP A 193 10.00 3.72 14.93
C ASP A 193 10.08 2.54 13.95
N LEU A 194 10.12 1.30 14.42
CA LEU A 194 10.02 0.09 13.59
C LEU A 194 8.56 -0.35 13.34
N GLU A 195 7.59 0.21 14.06
CA GLU A 195 6.16 -0.11 13.89
C GLU A 195 5.55 0.62 12.68
N THR A 196 5.83 0.15 11.47
CA THR A 196 5.37 0.74 10.19
C THR A 196 3.95 0.31 9.81
N HIS A 197 2.96 0.71 10.63
CA HIS A 197 1.54 0.36 10.44
C HIS A 197 0.58 1.54 10.70
N GLY A 198 -0.67 1.37 10.26
CA GLY A 198 -1.84 2.13 10.71
C GLY A 198 -2.88 1.16 11.26
N LYS A 199 -3.30 1.36 12.52
CA LYS A 199 -4.20 0.45 13.28
C LYS A 199 -3.74 -1.02 13.35
N GLY A 200 -2.45 -1.28 13.12
CA GLY A 200 -1.85 -2.61 13.12
C GLY A 200 -1.72 -3.27 11.76
N LEU A 201 -2.30 -2.69 10.71
CA LEU A 201 -2.08 -3.13 9.34
C LEU A 201 -0.88 -2.38 8.75
N GLU A 202 0.06 -3.13 8.20
CA GLU A 202 1.30 -2.63 7.63
C GLU A 202 1.04 -1.61 6.52
N VAL A 203 1.84 -0.53 6.51
CA VAL A 203 1.79 0.47 5.44
C VAL A 203 2.17 -0.20 4.10
N PRO A 204 1.45 0.07 3.00
CA PRO A 204 1.76 -0.48 1.68
C PRO A 204 2.88 0.29 0.97
N ALA A 205 3.09 0.02 -0.32
CA ALA A 205 4.17 0.59 -1.13
C ALA A 205 4.01 2.09 -1.49
N HIS A 206 3.26 2.85 -0.69
CA HIS A 206 3.09 4.30 -0.85
C HIS A 206 3.45 5.02 0.44
N GLU A 207 4.49 5.84 0.38
CA GLU A 207 5.07 6.58 1.49
C GLU A 207 4.12 7.69 1.99
N PRO A 208 3.63 7.62 3.25
CA PRO A 208 2.70 8.61 3.80
C PRO A 208 3.23 10.05 3.79
N ARG A 209 4.55 10.26 3.93
CA ARG A 209 5.19 11.58 3.82
C ARG A 209 5.17 12.15 2.41
N CYS A 210 4.76 11.38 1.39
CA CYS A 210 4.66 11.87 0.00
C CYS A 210 3.34 12.60 -0.28
N ASN A 211 2.26 12.28 0.44
CA ASN A 211 0.96 12.88 0.20
C ASN A 211 0.07 12.87 1.45
N ASN A 212 -0.44 14.05 1.80
CA ASN A 212 -1.33 14.24 2.95
C ASN A 212 -2.68 13.52 2.78
N MET A 213 -3.17 13.31 1.54
CA MET A 213 -4.35 12.48 1.28
C MET A 213 -4.12 11.04 1.74
N THR A 214 -2.97 10.45 1.36
CA THR A 214 -2.57 9.09 1.74
C THR A 214 -2.42 8.94 3.24
N ALA A 215 -1.72 9.89 3.87
CA ALA A 215 -1.50 9.84 5.30
C ALA A 215 -2.82 9.93 6.09
N LEU A 216 -3.71 10.84 5.70
CA LEU A 216 -5.02 10.98 6.34
C LEU A 216 -5.88 9.73 6.11
N ASP A 217 -5.87 9.15 4.92
CA ASP A 217 -6.60 7.93 4.61
C ASP A 217 -6.09 6.73 5.40
N TYR A 218 -4.78 6.49 5.44
CA TYR A 218 -4.22 5.40 6.27
C TYR A 218 -4.49 5.59 7.76
N ALA A 219 -4.48 6.84 8.23
CA ALA A 219 -4.84 7.15 9.60
C ALA A 219 -6.32 6.87 9.87
N THR A 220 -7.24 7.16 8.95
CA THR A 220 -8.70 7.16 9.21
C THR A 220 -9.45 5.94 8.66
N SER A 221 -8.87 5.20 7.73
CA SER A 221 -9.49 4.04 7.10
C SER A 221 -9.92 3.02 8.13
N SER A 222 -11.07 2.40 7.85
CA SER A 222 -11.68 1.40 8.74
C SER A 222 -10.89 0.10 8.80
N ARG A 223 -9.95 -0.15 7.87
CA ARG A 223 -9.18 -1.40 7.81
C ARG A 223 -7.76 -1.27 8.41
N GLY A 224 -7.29 -0.04 8.62
CA GLY A 224 -5.87 0.27 8.86
C GLY A 224 -5.22 0.89 7.62
N ALA A 225 -3.89 0.91 7.54
CA ALA A 225 -3.17 1.49 6.41
C ALA A 225 -3.39 0.67 5.12
N TYR A 226 -4.38 1.07 4.33
CA TYR A 226 -4.81 0.37 3.12
C TYR A 226 -5.07 1.39 1.99
N HIS A 227 -4.72 1.05 0.75
CA HIS A 227 -4.73 1.98 -0.38
C HIS A 227 -5.64 1.56 -1.55
N CYS A 228 -6.17 0.33 -1.57
CA CYS A 228 -6.83 -0.15 -2.78
C CYS A 228 -8.30 0.25 -2.89
N TYR A 229 -8.95 0.84 -1.87
CA TYR A 229 -10.29 1.42 -2.04
C TYR A 229 -10.18 2.91 -2.37
N GLU A 230 -9.04 3.56 -2.13
CA GLU A 230 -8.89 5.00 -2.24
C GLU A 230 -7.61 5.38 -3.01
N PRO A 231 -7.68 6.01 -4.20
CA PRO A 231 -6.50 6.40 -5.00
C PRO A 231 -5.63 7.54 -4.41
N MET A 232 -5.42 7.58 -3.11
CA MET A 232 -4.85 8.74 -2.41
C MET A 232 -3.37 8.98 -2.69
N HIS A 233 -2.63 7.95 -3.14
CA HIS A 233 -1.16 7.89 -3.17
C HIS A 233 -0.46 9.09 -3.83
N LEU A 234 -1.03 9.75 -4.86
CA LEU A 234 -0.31 10.83 -5.57
C LEU A 234 -1.14 12.04 -6.04
N SER A 235 -2.33 12.27 -5.48
CA SER A 235 -3.19 13.41 -5.90
C SER A 235 -3.26 13.53 -7.42
N SER A 236 -3.71 12.44 -8.04
CA SER A 236 -3.68 12.25 -9.49
C SER A 236 -5.07 12.50 -10.10
N MET A 237 -5.18 12.41 -11.42
CA MET A 237 -6.48 12.43 -12.10
C MET A 237 -7.41 11.32 -11.62
N ALA A 238 -6.88 10.23 -11.02
CA ALA A 238 -7.71 9.16 -10.45
C ALA A 238 -8.59 9.64 -9.27
N ASN A 239 -8.21 10.75 -8.63
CA ASN A 239 -8.94 11.35 -7.52
C ASN A 239 -10.08 12.25 -7.97
N GLN A 240 -10.12 12.61 -9.26
CA GLN A 240 -11.15 13.49 -9.79
C GLN A 240 -12.47 12.74 -9.97
N LYS A 241 -13.55 13.39 -9.53
CA LYS A 241 -14.95 12.98 -9.67
C LYS A 241 -15.79 14.25 -9.83
N ILE A 242 -16.01 14.65 -11.09
CA ILE A 242 -16.66 15.92 -11.44
C ILE A 242 -18.07 16.00 -10.82
N ASP A 243 -18.77 14.86 -10.77
CA ASP A 243 -20.15 14.78 -10.25
C ASP A 243 -20.29 15.11 -8.76
N ILE A 244 -19.18 15.15 -8.00
CA ILE A 244 -19.13 15.53 -6.58
C ILE A 244 -18.23 16.74 -6.34
N GLY A 245 -17.89 17.48 -7.39
CA GLY A 245 -17.05 18.68 -7.31
C GLY A 245 -15.60 18.39 -6.95
N LEU A 246 -15.04 17.28 -7.44
CA LEU A 246 -13.61 17.01 -7.45
C LEU A 246 -13.12 17.08 -8.91
N ASP A 247 -13.07 18.29 -9.46
CA ASP A 247 -12.69 18.58 -10.85
C ASP A 247 -11.26 19.09 -10.99
N GLU A 248 -10.64 19.52 -9.89
CA GLU A 248 -9.27 20.00 -9.84
C GLU A 248 -8.32 19.01 -9.16
N LYS A 249 -7.02 19.20 -9.39
CA LYS A 249 -5.97 18.43 -8.74
C LYS A 249 -5.79 18.95 -7.32
N VAL A 250 -5.82 18.04 -6.34
CA VAL A 250 -5.49 18.38 -4.94
C VAL A 250 -3.97 18.48 -4.79
N GLU A 251 -3.46 19.52 -4.15
CA GLU A 251 -2.03 19.60 -3.89
C GLU A 251 -1.59 18.58 -2.81
N ARG A 252 -0.53 17.82 -3.10
CA ARG A 252 -0.10 16.67 -2.26
C ARG A 252 0.26 17.05 -0.82
N PHE A 253 0.62 18.30 -0.57
CA PHE A 253 0.94 18.83 0.76
C PHE A 253 -0.08 19.87 1.25
N GLY A 254 -1.26 19.93 0.62
CA GLY A 254 -2.36 20.79 1.04
C GLY A 254 -3.02 20.31 2.33
N THR A 255 -4.04 21.04 2.79
CA THR A 255 -4.76 20.75 4.04
C THR A 255 -6.28 20.69 3.84
N ASP A 256 -6.96 21.83 3.66
CA ASP A 256 -8.43 21.85 3.58
C ASP A 256 -8.97 21.07 2.37
N ASP A 257 -8.35 21.25 1.20
CA ASP A 257 -8.71 20.53 -0.03
C ASP A 257 -8.47 19.02 0.10
N VAL A 258 -7.46 18.63 0.89
CA VAL A 258 -7.14 17.23 1.19
C VAL A 258 -8.27 16.58 1.99
N VAL A 259 -8.74 17.22 3.06
CA VAL A 259 -9.82 16.68 3.90
C VAL A 259 -11.10 16.50 3.08
N ASN A 260 -11.47 17.53 2.32
CA ASN A 260 -12.66 17.49 1.45
C ASN A 260 -12.58 16.37 0.41
N ALA A 261 -11.42 16.20 -0.24
CA ALA A 261 -11.21 15.13 -1.21
C ALA A 261 -11.25 13.74 -0.57
N VAL A 262 -10.60 13.56 0.59
CA VAL A 262 -10.53 12.26 1.26
C VAL A 262 -11.92 11.74 1.64
N VAL A 263 -12.76 12.58 2.29
CA VAL A 263 -14.12 12.20 2.67
C VAL A 263 -14.96 11.81 1.44
N LYS A 264 -14.97 12.67 0.42
CA LYS A 264 -15.75 12.44 -0.81
C LYS A 264 -15.35 11.19 -1.58
N ILE A 265 -14.04 10.90 -1.66
CA ILE A 265 -13.53 9.71 -2.34
C ILE A 265 -13.84 8.45 -1.54
N GLN A 266 -13.59 8.45 -0.21
CA GLN A 266 -13.94 7.32 0.66
C GLN A 266 -15.43 6.97 0.52
N ASP A 267 -16.33 7.95 0.60
CA ASP A 267 -17.77 7.70 0.45
C ASP A 267 -18.12 7.17 -0.94
N SER A 268 -17.63 7.82 -1.99
CA SER A 268 -17.98 7.41 -3.36
C SER A 268 -17.42 6.03 -3.71
N SER A 269 -16.24 5.70 -3.20
CA SER A 269 -15.59 4.42 -3.43
C SER A 269 -16.16 3.28 -2.60
N GLU A 270 -16.63 3.54 -1.37
CA GLU A 270 -17.33 2.54 -0.56
C GLU A 270 -18.59 2.03 -1.25
N ALA A 271 -19.38 2.95 -1.82
CA ALA A 271 -20.55 2.59 -2.62
C ALA A 271 -20.16 1.80 -3.89
N TYR A 272 -19.06 2.19 -4.56
CA TYR A 272 -18.55 1.47 -5.73
C TYR A 272 -18.11 0.05 -5.39
N SER A 273 -17.35 -0.09 -4.31
CA SER A 273 -16.82 -1.37 -3.81
C SER A 273 -17.95 -2.30 -3.37
N ALA A 274 -19.00 -1.76 -2.73
CA ALA A 274 -20.20 -2.52 -2.37
C ALA A 274 -20.97 -3.07 -3.59
N CYS A 275 -20.80 -2.47 -4.77
CA CYS A 275 -21.37 -2.98 -6.02
C CYS A 275 -20.52 -4.09 -6.66
N GLY A 276 -19.35 -4.44 -6.09
CA GLY A 276 -18.43 -5.44 -6.64
C GLY A 276 -17.56 -4.93 -7.79
N GLY A 277 -17.44 -3.61 -7.96
CA GLY A 277 -16.61 -3.01 -8.99
C GLY A 277 -15.11 -3.18 -8.72
N CYS A 278 -14.31 -3.41 -9.76
CA CYS A 278 -12.86 -3.37 -9.66
C CYS A 278 -12.41 -1.91 -9.50
N ILE A 279 -11.60 -1.60 -8.48
CA ILE A 279 -11.27 -0.21 -8.14
C ILE A 279 -10.69 0.60 -9.32
N PHE A 280 -9.98 -0.04 -10.22
CA PHE A 280 -9.46 0.59 -11.43
C PHE A 280 -10.55 1.22 -12.31
N GLY A 281 -11.78 0.69 -12.30
CA GLY A 281 -12.92 1.38 -12.91
C GLY A 281 -13.19 2.73 -12.25
N PHE A 282 -13.17 2.79 -10.92
CA PHE A 282 -13.30 4.05 -10.19
C PHE A 282 -12.11 5.01 -10.43
N TRP A 283 -10.89 4.49 -10.61
CA TRP A 283 -9.71 5.31 -10.88
C TRP A 283 -9.73 5.92 -12.28
N TYR A 284 -10.05 5.14 -13.30
CA TYR A 284 -9.98 5.61 -14.70
C TYR A 284 -11.17 6.48 -15.09
N VAL A 285 -12.30 6.34 -14.40
CA VAL A 285 -13.51 7.11 -14.71
C VAL A 285 -13.61 8.29 -13.75
N ASN A 286 -13.44 9.51 -14.28
CA ASN A 286 -13.58 10.76 -13.51
C ASN A 286 -15.04 11.17 -13.24
N GLN A 287 -15.97 10.22 -13.39
CA GLN A 287 -17.42 10.39 -13.20
C GLN A 287 -17.98 9.22 -12.36
N ILE A 288 -19.04 9.50 -11.62
CA ILE A 288 -19.85 8.57 -10.84
C ILE A 288 -21.12 8.18 -11.60
N ILE A 289 -21.67 9.09 -12.41
CA ILE A 289 -22.93 8.88 -13.14
C ILE A 289 -22.99 7.54 -13.90
N PRO A 290 -21.95 7.10 -14.65
CA PRO A 290 -22.01 5.83 -15.38
C PRO A 290 -22.23 4.62 -14.46
N TRP A 291 -21.65 4.64 -13.25
CA TRP A 291 -21.80 3.57 -12.27
C TRP A 291 -23.20 3.54 -11.67
N VAL A 292 -23.75 4.71 -11.33
CA VAL A 292 -25.12 4.84 -10.84
C VAL A 292 -26.14 4.36 -11.87
N GLN A 293 -25.97 4.77 -13.13
CA GLN A 293 -26.85 4.35 -14.23
C GLN A 293 -26.78 2.83 -14.46
N SER A 294 -25.58 2.26 -14.42
CA SER A 294 -25.39 0.81 -14.56
C SER A 294 -26.08 0.05 -13.41
N LEU A 295 -25.91 0.49 -12.16
CA LEU A 295 -26.56 -0.13 -11.01
C LEU A 295 -28.10 -0.05 -11.12
N ASN A 296 -28.64 1.09 -11.54
CA ASN A 296 -30.08 1.26 -11.75
C ASN A 296 -30.60 0.34 -12.85
N ALA A 297 -29.89 0.22 -13.98
CA ALA A 297 -30.27 -0.65 -15.08
C ALA A 297 -30.29 -2.13 -14.68
N ILE A 298 -29.34 -2.57 -13.84
CA ILE A 298 -29.25 -3.95 -13.35
C ILE A 298 -30.36 -4.25 -12.32
N THR A 299 -30.60 -3.31 -11.39
CA THR A 299 -31.43 -3.55 -10.21
C THR A 299 -32.87 -3.07 -10.34
N GLY A 300 -33.18 -2.27 -11.36
CA GLY A 300 -34.46 -1.57 -11.50
C GLY A 300 -34.67 -0.45 -10.47
N ARG A 301 -33.64 -0.06 -9.71
CA ARG A 301 -33.71 1.03 -8.72
C ARG A 301 -33.52 2.39 -9.37
N SER A 302 -33.66 3.44 -8.54
CA SER A 302 -33.56 4.84 -8.98
C SER A 302 -32.58 5.64 -8.11
N TYR A 303 -31.36 5.12 -7.94
CA TYR A 303 -30.30 5.87 -7.30
C TYR A 303 -29.90 7.11 -8.11
N THR A 304 -29.53 8.16 -7.39
CA THR A 304 -28.85 9.35 -7.89
C THR A 304 -27.40 9.36 -7.38
N VAL A 305 -26.54 10.23 -7.94
CA VAL A 305 -25.18 10.46 -7.41
C VAL A 305 -25.22 10.82 -5.92
N LYS A 306 -26.17 11.66 -5.51
CA LYS A 306 -26.35 12.01 -4.09
C LYS A 306 -26.63 10.77 -3.23
N SER A 307 -27.59 9.93 -3.62
CA SER A 307 -27.92 8.72 -2.86
C SER A 307 -26.81 7.66 -2.90
N TRP A 308 -25.96 7.68 -3.93
CA TRP A 308 -24.77 6.84 -4.02
C TRP A 308 -23.73 7.23 -2.97
N VAL A 309 -23.38 8.51 -2.90
CA VAL A 309 -22.46 9.05 -1.88
C VAL A 309 -23.00 8.78 -0.47
N GLN A 310 -24.29 9.03 -0.23
CA GLN A 310 -24.93 8.74 1.06
C GLN A 310 -24.94 7.25 1.44
N ALA A 311 -24.97 6.35 0.46
CA ALA A 311 -24.87 4.91 0.72
C ALA A 311 -23.45 4.55 1.17
N GLY A 312 -22.43 5.12 0.53
CA GLY A 312 -21.04 4.92 0.91
C GLY A 312 -20.68 5.53 2.26
N GLU A 313 -21.14 6.75 2.54
CA GLU A 313 -21.02 7.40 3.86
C GLU A 313 -21.61 6.50 4.97
N ARG A 314 -22.79 5.92 4.74
CA ARG A 314 -23.41 4.98 5.67
C ARG A 314 -22.58 3.72 5.88
N ILE A 315 -22.00 3.17 4.81
CA ILE A 315 -21.12 1.99 4.89
C ILE A 315 -19.87 2.33 5.71
N PHE A 316 -19.24 3.47 5.45
CA PHE A 316 -18.04 3.92 6.14
C PHE A 316 -18.32 4.14 7.64
N ASN A 317 -19.40 4.84 7.97
CA ASN A 317 -19.82 5.07 9.36
C ASN A 317 -20.18 3.76 10.08
N LEU A 318 -20.80 2.80 9.39
CA LEU A 318 -21.08 1.47 9.96
C LEU A 318 -19.79 0.73 10.33
N LYS A 319 -18.79 0.75 9.45
CA LYS A 319 -17.47 0.15 9.72
C LYS A 319 -16.75 0.87 10.86
N ARG A 320 -16.81 2.20 10.91
CA ARG A 320 -16.27 2.99 12.02
C ARG A 320 -16.92 2.61 13.36
N LYS A 321 -18.25 2.51 13.41
CA LYS A 321 -18.98 2.10 14.61
C LYS A 321 -18.56 0.70 15.08
N PHE A 322 -18.49 -0.26 14.15
CA PHE A 322 -18.01 -1.61 14.46
C PHE A 322 -16.59 -1.59 15.07
N ASN A 323 -15.69 -0.79 14.51
CA ASN A 323 -14.33 -0.65 15.03
C ASN A 323 -14.28 -0.04 16.44
N ILE A 324 -15.13 0.95 16.70
CA ILE A 324 -15.26 1.57 18.04
C ILE A 324 -15.77 0.54 19.05
N ASP A 325 -16.76 -0.28 18.68
CA ASP A 325 -17.25 -1.39 19.51
C ASP A 325 -16.14 -2.44 19.77
N CYS A 326 -15.16 -2.54 18.86
CA CYS A 326 -13.95 -3.37 19.00
C CYS A 326 -12.79 -2.67 19.74
N GLY A 327 -12.97 -1.42 20.21
CA GLY A 327 -12.01 -0.68 21.03
C GLY A 327 -11.15 0.36 20.30
N ILE A 328 -11.34 0.56 18.99
CA ILE A 328 -10.67 1.64 18.25
C ILE A 328 -11.21 3.00 18.70
N ASN A 329 -10.32 3.97 18.87
CA ASN A 329 -10.67 5.35 19.23
C ASN A 329 -9.78 6.34 18.46
N LYS A 330 -9.96 7.66 18.68
CA LYS A 330 -9.16 8.69 18.00
C LYS A 330 -7.63 8.53 18.12
N LYS A 331 -7.12 7.86 19.15
CA LYS A 331 -5.67 7.63 19.32
C LYS A 331 -5.11 6.64 18.31
N ASP A 332 -5.97 5.77 17.77
CA ASP A 332 -5.63 4.79 16.74
C ASP A 332 -5.71 5.40 15.33
N ASP A 333 -6.29 6.61 15.19
CA ASP A 333 -6.31 7.34 13.93
C ASP A 333 -4.97 8.05 13.69
N THR A 334 -3.90 7.27 13.56
CA THR A 334 -2.52 7.73 13.38
C THR A 334 -1.70 6.70 12.60
N LEU A 335 -0.42 7.00 12.41
CA LEU A 335 0.56 6.15 11.75
C LEU A 335 1.73 5.81 12.68
N GLY A 336 2.54 4.85 12.28
CA GLY A 336 3.82 4.55 12.93
C GLY A 336 4.72 5.80 13.11
N PRO A 337 5.42 5.94 14.26
CA PRO A 337 6.31 7.07 14.54
C PRO A 337 7.32 7.43 13.45
N ARG A 338 7.73 6.45 12.64
CA ARG A 338 8.62 6.65 11.48
C ARG A 338 8.14 7.74 10.53
N PHE A 339 6.83 7.83 10.31
CA PHE A 339 6.25 8.73 9.32
C PHE A 339 6.16 10.18 9.81
N PHE A 340 6.46 10.43 11.09
CA PHE A 340 6.63 11.77 11.66
C PHE A 340 8.09 12.21 11.76
N ASN A 341 9.02 11.36 11.29
CA ASN A 341 10.43 11.72 11.15
C ASN A 341 10.72 12.09 9.68
N PRO A 342 11.15 13.33 9.39
CA PRO A 342 11.35 13.77 8.01
C PRO A 342 12.59 13.13 7.38
N LEU A 343 12.50 12.79 6.09
CA LEU A 343 13.67 12.41 5.30
C LEU A 343 14.47 13.66 4.89
N SER A 344 15.80 13.54 4.87
CA SER A 344 16.71 14.64 4.56
C SER A 344 16.85 14.94 3.06
N LYS A 345 16.42 14.01 2.19
CA LYS A 345 16.56 14.05 0.74
C LYS A 345 15.30 13.44 0.07
N GLY A 346 15.22 13.55 -1.25
CA GLY A 346 14.14 12.96 -2.05
C GLY A 346 12.92 13.86 -2.24
N GLY A 347 11.87 13.31 -2.87
CA GLY A 347 10.66 14.06 -3.21
C GLY A 347 9.76 14.40 -2.02
N THR A 348 10.02 13.80 -0.86
CA THR A 348 9.33 14.01 0.44
C THR A 348 10.20 14.77 1.45
N LYS A 349 11.31 15.36 1.00
CA LYS A 349 12.28 16.03 1.86
C LYS A 349 11.57 17.03 2.81
N GLN A 350 11.82 16.87 4.10
CA GLN A 350 11.29 17.73 5.17
C GLN A 350 9.76 17.73 5.31
N ASN A 351 9.02 16.89 4.58
CA ASN A 351 7.58 16.79 4.75
C ASN A 351 7.24 15.85 5.92
N ILE A 352 6.29 16.28 6.75
CA ILE A 352 5.66 15.50 7.81
C ILE A 352 4.15 15.65 7.62
N PRO A 353 3.38 14.57 7.53
CA PRO A 353 1.92 14.67 7.42
C PRO A 353 1.33 15.41 8.63
N PRO A 354 0.57 16.52 8.42
CA PRO A 354 0.05 17.33 9.51
C PRO A 354 -1.24 16.74 10.09
N LEU A 355 -1.23 15.47 10.52
CA LEU A 355 -2.44 14.76 10.99
C LEU A 355 -3.16 15.48 12.14
N ASP A 356 -2.42 16.13 13.05
CA ASP A 356 -3.00 16.92 14.14
C ASP A 356 -3.86 18.09 13.64
N GLU A 357 -3.56 18.63 12.45
CA GLU A 357 -4.38 19.65 11.79
C GLU A 357 -5.53 19.03 10.99
N LEU A 358 -5.27 17.91 10.30
CA LEU A 358 -6.22 17.30 9.37
C LEU A 358 -7.35 16.54 10.07
N LEU A 359 -7.06 15.81 11.14
CA LEU A 359 -8.04 14.93 11.82
C LEU A 359 -9.24 15.70 12.41
N PRO A 360 -9.06 16.84 13.12
CA PRO A 360 -10.21 17.59 13.62
C PRO A 360 -11.13 18.08 12.49
N LYS A 361 -10.56 18.57 11.40
CA LYS A 361 -11.30 19.01 10.20
C LYS A 361 -12.02 17.83 9.53
N TYR A 362 -11.36 16.67 9.48
CA TYR A 362 -11.92 15.44 8.94
C TYR A 362 -13.12 14.96 9.77
N TYR A 363 -13.03 14.96 11.11
CA TYR A 363 -14.14 14.58 11.97
C TYR A 363 -15.33 15.54 11.83
N ASP A 364 -15.08 16.85 11.81
CA ASP A 364 -16.12 17.85 11.59
C ASP A 364 -16.83 17.64 10.24
N LEU A 365 -16.07 17.45 9.16
CA LEU A 365 -16.64 17.21 7.83
C LEU A 365 -17.40 15.88 7.73
N ARG A 366 -16.96 14.86 8.47
CA ARG A 366 -17.64 13.56 8.62
C ARG A 366 -18.92 13.63 9.46
N GLY A 367 -19.15 14.74 10.17
CA GLY A 367 -20.21 14.87 11.17
C GLY A 367 -19.97 14.02 12.42
N TRP A 368 -18.71 13.65 12.70
CA TRP A 368 -18.31 12.89 13.88
C TRP A 368 -18.01 13.82 15.05
N ASP A 369 -18.06 13.30 16.27
CA ASP A 369 -17.62 14.05 17.45
C ASP A 369 -16.09 14.18 17.52
N SER A 370 -15.59 14.92 18.51
CA SER A 370 -14.14 15.13 18.72
C SER A 370 -13.36 13.87 19.11
N GLU A 371 -14.06 12.77 19.43
CA GLU A 371 -13.48 11.45 19.67
C GLU A 371 -13.49 10.56 18.41
N GLY A 372 -13.95 11.10 17.28
CA GLY A 372 -14.08 10.40 16.01
C GLY A 372 -15.21 9.39 16.02
N THR A 373 -16.28 9.65 16.77
CA THR A 373 -17.47 8.81 16.85
C THR A 373 -18.55 9.32 15.90
N PRO A 374 -19.08 8.47 14.99
CA PRO A 374 -20.23 8.82 14.17
C PRO A 374 -21.50 9.10 15.01
N PRO A 375 -22.43 9.91 14.50
CA PRO A 375 -23.66 10.29 15.21
C PRO A 375 -24.67 9.15 15.42
#